data_AF-A0A7Y2HVI2-F1
#
_entry.id   AF-A0A7Y2HVI2-F1
#
_cell.length_a   1.000
_cell.length_b   1.000
_cell.length_c   1.000
_cell.angle_alpha   90.00
_cell.angle_beta   90.00
_cell.angle_gamma   90.00
#
_symmetry.space_group_name_H-M   'P 1'
#
loop_
_entity.id
_entity.type
_entity.pdbx_description
1 polymer ?
#
loop_
_entity_poly.entity_id
_entity_poly.type
_entity_poly.pdbx_seq_one_letter_code
_entity_poly.pdbx_strand_id
1 'polypeptide(L)'
;MAELACDADHDFFVVWGAGTEDRINDIINQVNVQYERDVDITHEITTIIVRTEPTYAATDAWTLVNEFRNKWLSDHGLVPRDAAHLFTGKDLDGNTIGIAYDTGRICTTGAYCLAQSDHAGGFACSTDITAHELGHLWGAGHCACPSFTMNSTITCANAFSSVSIVDIITHRDTRDCLDETDPITYCSAFSSSASFEHIARFALGDIDHPSGPSTYSSFLAFSTELARGDAEAFAVTLGSPFASDVGGVWIDWNQDGDFVDADEAIDVSLSGVGPYIGVVVVPETAPTGPTRLRVRIQDGTADPVPGPCGTTSFGEVEDYTVVVTDPCPADLDGSGDVGFTDLITVLSFWGPCAGVCPADIDDSGDVGFTDLLAVLSVWGPCS
;
A
#
# COMPACT_ATOMS: atom_id res chain seq x y z
N MET A 1 12.47 -2.94 -1.43
CA MET A 1 11.53 -3.58 -0.49
C MET A 1 12.29 -4.59 0.35
N ALA A 2 11.88 -4.79 1.60
CA ALA A 2 12.45 -5.80 2.48
C ALA A 2 11.34 -6.72 2.97
N GLU A 3 11.47 -8.02 2.74
CA GLU A 3 10.50 -9.01 3.18
C GLU A 3 10.52 -9.12 4.73
N LEU A 4 9.41 -8.79 5.37
CA LEU A 4 9.25 -8.84 6.82
C LEU A 4 8.25 -9.92 7.21
N ALA A 5 8.71 -10.90 7.99
CA ALA A 5 7.82 -11.88 8.58
C ALA A 5 7.44 -11.49 10.02
N CYS A 6 6.15 -11.49 10.33
CA CYS A 6 5.63 -11.09 11.63
C CYS A 6 5.16 -12.32 12.43
N ASP A 7 5.39 -12.30 13.74
CA ASP A 7 4.86 -13.27 14.70
C ASP A 7 4.22 -12.48 15.85
N ALA A 8 3.02 -12.86 16.27
CA ALA A 8 2.36 -12.33 17.45
C ALA A 8 2.27 -13.42 18.49
N ASP A 9 2.84 -13.18 19.67
CA ASP A 9 2.71 -14.16 20.75
C ASP A 9 1.30 -14.21 21.35
N HIS A 10 1.09 -15.19 22.21
CA HIS A 10 -0.22 -15.42 22.81
C HIS A 10 -0.68 -14.24 23.66
N ASP A 11 0.24 -13.58 24.36
CA ASP A 11 -0.09 -12.42 25.18
C ASP A 11 -0.55 -11.24 24.30
N PHE A 12 0.07 -11.03 23.14
CA PHE A 12 -0.39 -10.05 22.15
C PHE A 12 -1.77 -10.42 21.59
N PHE A 13 -1.97 -11.69 21.23
CA PHE A 13 -3.26 -12.20 20.77
C PHE A 13 -4.37 -12.07 21.82
N VAL A 14 -4.08 -12.25 23.11
CA VAL A 14 -5.06 -12.09 24.20
C VAL A 14 -5.57 -10.64 24.28
N VAL A 15 -4.73 -9.65 23.93
CA VAL A 15 -5.11 -8.24 23.91
C VAL A 15 -6.00 -7.92 22.71
N TRP A 16 -5.61 -8.38 21.51
CA TRP A 16 -6.23 -7.92 20.25
C TRP A 16 -7.25 -8.91 19.65
N GLY A 17 -7.21 -10.18 20.05
CA GLY A 17 -8.13 -11.22 19.59
C GLY A 17 -8.13 -11.33 18.05
N ALA A 18 -9.31 -11.18 17.46
CA ALA A 18 -9.49 -11.19 16.00
C ALA A 18 -8.77 -10.03 15.29
N GLY A 19 -8.58 -8.87 15.95
CA GLY A 19 -7.88 -7.72 15.38
C GLY A 19 -6.35 -7.79 15.49
N THR A 20 -5.79 -8.97 15.76
CA THR A 20 -4.34 -9.14 15.91
C THR A 20 -3.58 -8.84 14.61
N GLU A 21 -4.08 -9.34 13.48
CA GLU A 21 -3.45 -9.12 12.17
C GLU A 21 -3.60 -7.66 11.74
N ASP A 22 -4.81 -7.10 11.86
CA ASP A 22 -5.09 -5.68 11.59
C ASP A 22 -4.14 -4.77 12.37
N ARG A 23 -3.94 -5.05 13.66
CA ARG A 23 -3.03 -4.27 14.50
C ARG A 23 -1.59 -4.32 14.01
N ILE A 24 -1.13 -5.48 13.52
CA ILE A 24 0.23 -5.62 12.98
C ILE A 24 0.35 -4.84 11.67
N ASN A 25 -0.65 -4.95 10.79
CA ASN A 25 -0.69 -4.20 9.53
C ASN A 25 -0.65 -2.70 9.80
N ASP A 26 -1.47 -2.18 10.72
CA ASP A 26 -1.46 -0.78 11.13
C ASP A 26 -0.06 -0.33 11.58
N ILE A 27 0.57 -1.10 12.47
CA ILE A 27 1.89 -0.76 13.01
C ILE A 27 2.93 -0.71 11.88
N ILE A 28 2.97 -1.73 11.01
CA ILE A 28 3.97 -1.79 9.94
C ILE A 28 3.72 -0.73 8.88
N ASN A 29 2.48 -0.45 8.50
CA ASN A 29 2.14 0.64 7.58
C ASN A 29 2.66 1.98 8.13
N GLN A 30 2.45 2.25 9.42
CA GLN A 30 2.95 3.47 10.05
C GLN A 30 4.48 3.50 10.22
N VAL A 31 5.12 2.34 10.41
CA VAL A 31 6.58 2.20 10.39
C VAL A 31 7.13 2.51 8.99
N ASN A 32 6.49 2.01 7.94
CA ASN A 32 6.90 2.25 6.55
C ASN A 32 6.83 3.73 6.19
N VAL A 33 5.83 4.48 6.65
CA VAL A 33 5.79 5.96 6.48
C VAL A 33 7.09 6.63 6.96
N GLN A 34 7.68 6.16 8.06
CA GLN A 34 8.96 6.67 8.54
C GLN A 34 10.13 6.17 7.69
N TYR A 35 10.19 4.87 7.42
CA TYR A 35 11.32 4.27 6.72
C TYR A 35 11.43 4.74 5.26
N GLU A 36 10.32 4.85 4.55
CA GLU A 36 10.27 5.37 3.19
C GLU A 36 10.73 6.83 3.15
N ARG A 37 10.20 7.66 4.04
CA ARG A 37 10.56 9.07 4.14
C ARG A 37 12.04 9.30 4.43
N ASP A 38 12.60 8.56 5.39
CA ASP A 38 13.92 8.86 5.94
C ASP A 38 15.05 8.06 5.27
N VAL A 39 14.76 6.84 4.81
CA VAL A 39 15.76 5.85 4.40
C VAL A 39 15.32 4.99 3.21
N ASP A 40 14.26 5.34 2.49
CA ASP A 40 13.81 4.69 1.24
C ASP A 40 13.78 3.15 1.34
N ILE A 41 13.13 2.66 2.40
CA ILE A 41 12.89 1.24 2.67
C ILE A 41 11.40 1.05 2.93
N THR A 42 10.79 0.12 2.22
CA THR A 42 9.46 -0.41 2.51
C THR A 42 9.60 -1.82 3.04
N HIS A 43 9.00 -2.13 4.19
CA HIS A 43 8.88 -3.49 4.69
C HIS A 43 7.58 -4.10 4.18
N GLU A 44 7.68 -5.17 3.40
CA GLU A 44 6.53 -5.92 2.92
C GLU A 44 6.24 -7.08 3.86
N ILE A 45 5.02 -7.17 4.40
CA ILE A 45 4.66 -8.30 5.25
C ILE A 45 4.44 -9.54 4.37
N THR A 46 5.35 -10.51 4.45
CA THR A 46 5.20 -11.78 3.71
C THR A 46 4.37 -12.82 4.47
N THR A 47 4.25 -12.66 5.78
CA THR A 47 3.52 -13.59 6.65
C THR A 47 3.25 -12.97 8.01
N ILE A 48 2.08 -13.27 8.56
CA ILE A 48 1.75 -13.03 9.97
C ILE A 48 1.43 -14.37 10.62
N ILE A 49 2.12 -14.71 11.71
CA ILE A 49 1.82 -15.90 12.51
C ILE A 49 1.23 -15.48 13.85
N VAL A 50 -0.04 -15.78 14.07
CA VAL A 50 -0.71 -15.53 15.35
C VAL A 50 -0.66 -16.76 16.25
N ARG A 51 -0.04 -16.63 17.44
CA ARG A 51 0.04 -17.71 18.43
C ARG A 51 -1.19 -17.71 19.33
N THR A 52 -2.22 -18.49 18.98
CA THR A 52 -3.44 -18.59 19.80
C THR A 52 -3.25 -19.35 21.13
N GLU A 53 -2.08 -19.95 21.34
CA GLU A 53 -1.71 -20.68 22.57
C GLU A 53 -0.29 -20.29 23.03
N PRO A 54 0.02 -20.33 24.35
CA PRO A 54 1.33 -20.00 24.88
C PRO A 54 2.47 -20.75 24.18
N THR A 55 3.32 -20.00 23.48
CA THR A 55 4.39 -20.55 22.65
C THR A 55 5.79 -20.18 23.16
N TYR A 56 5.94 -18.93 23.64
CA TYR A 56 7.18 -18.41 24.20
C TYR A 56 7.01 -18.21 25.71
N ALA A 57 8.01 -18.63 26.48
CA ALA A 57 7.92 -18.68 27.94
C ALA A 57 8.66 -17.52 28.61
N ALA A 58 9.74 -17.02 28.00
CA ALA A 58 10.59 -16.01 28.60
C ALA A 58 9.95 -14.60 28.61
N THR A 59 10.25 -13.83 29.65
CA THR A 59 9.99 -12.38 29.76
C THR A 59 11.28 -11.56 29.74
N ASP A 60 12.44 -12.18 29.97
CA ASP A 60 13.73 -11.58 29.67
C ASP A 60 13.89 -11.42 28.15
N ALA A 61 14.07 -10.19 27.68
CA ALA A 61 14.07 -9.85 26.26
C ALA A 61 15.11 -10.65 25.44
N TRP A 62 16.32 -10.82 25.97
CA TRP A 62 17.37 -11.58 25.30
C TRP A 62 17.01 -13.07 25.18
N THR A 63 16.49 -13.65 26.26
CA THR A 63 16.04 -15.04 26.25
C THR A 63 14.87 -15.22 25.28
N LEU A 64 13.92 -14.29 25.26
CA LEU A 64 12.75 -14.32 24.40
C LEU A 64 13.12 -14.21 22.91
N VAL A 65 14.00 -13.29 22.50
CA VAL A 65 14.41 -13.19 21.08
C VAL A 65 15.15 -14.45 20.62
N ASN A 66 15.86 -15.13 21.54
CA ASN A 66 16.48 -16.43 21.24
C ASN A 66 15.45 -17.56 21.13
N GLU A 67 14.42 -17.61 21.98
CA GLU A 67 13.31 -18.57 21.85
C GLU A 67 12.59 -18.36 20.52
N PHE A 68 12.25 -17.11 20.18
CA PHE A 68 11.65 -16.71 18.92
C PHE A 68 12.46 -17.18 17.71
N ARG A 69 13.73 -16.79 17.67
CA ARG A 69 14.66 -17.18 16.61
C ARG A 69 14.78 -18.69 16.47
N ASN A 70 14.96 -19.43 17.57
CA ASN A 70 15.13 -20.88 17.52
C ASN A 70 13.85 -21.57 17.03
N LYS A 71 12.67 -21.07 17.41
CA LYS A 71 11.41 -21.59 16.91
C LYS A 71 11.24 -21.36 15.42
N TRP A 72 11.59 -20.18 14.91
CA TRP A 72 11.54 -19.90 13.47
C TRP A 72 12.53 -20.73 12.66
N LEU A 73 13.75 -20.92 13.16
CA LEU A 73 14.73 -21.79 12.51
C LEU A 73 14.27 -23.27 12.46
N SER A 74 13.47 -23.71 13.42
CA SER A 74 12.90 -25.06 13.47
C SER A 74 11.68 -25.21 12.56
N ASP A 75 10.74 -24.28 12.65
CA ASP A 75 9.38 -24.48 12.17
C ASP A 75 9.06 -23.69 10.89
N HIS A 76 9.79 -22.58 10.64
CA HIS A 76 9.46 -21.57 9.62
C HIS A 76 10.66 -21.20 8.73
N GLY A 77 11.68 -22.06 8.67
CA GLY A 77 12.92 -21.79 7.91
C GLY A 77 12.73 -21.70 6.38
N LEU A 78 11.54 -21.99 5.86
CA LEU A 78 11.18 -21.89 4.45
C LEU A 78 10.35 -20.65 4.11
N VAL A 79 9.92 -19.87 5.11
CA VAL A 79 9.19 -18.62 4.88
C VAL A 79 10.18 -17.60 4.30
N PRO A 80 9.95 -17.07 3.07
CA PRO A 80 10.75 -15.99 2.49
C PRO A 80 10.71 -14.76 3.40
N ARG A 81 11.89 -14.24 3.75
CA ARG A 81 12.06 -13.07 4.61
C ARG A 81 13.50 -12.55 4.62
N ASP A 82 13.61 -11.24 4.78
CA ASP A 82 14.83 -10.52 5.11
C ASP A 82 14.98 -10.30 6.62
N ALA A 83 13.85 -10.22 7.34
CA ALA A 83 13.77 -10.09 8.78
C ALA A 83 12.54 -10.80 9.37
N ALA A 84 12.59 -11.13 10.66
CA ALA A 84 11.40 -11.50 11.40
C ALA A 84 11.25 -10.64 12.66
N HIS A 85 10.03 -10.18 12.91
CA HIS A 85 9.68 -9.36 14.06
C HIS A 85 8.64 -10.06 14.93
N LEU A 86 8.90 -10.15 16.23
CA LEU A 86 7.93 -10.64 17.22
C LEU A 86 7.24 -9.47 17.90
N PHE A 87 5.93 -9.37 17.70
CA PHE A 87 5.03 -8.53 18.50
C PHE A 87 4.65 -9.29 19.76
N THR A 88 5.11 -8.80 20.92
CA THR A 88 4.81 -9.43 22.21
C THR A 88 3.90 -8.55 23.06
N GLY A 89 2.89 -9.18 23.67
CA GLY A 89 2.05 -8.57 24.70
C GLY A 89 2.58 -8.81 26.11
N LYS A 90 3.74 -9.47 26.25
CA LYS A 90 4.36 -9.75 27.55
C LYS A 90 4.92 -8.47 28.15
N ASP A 91 4.83 -8.37 29.47
CA ASP A 91 5.64 -7.43 30.23
C ASP A 91 7.08 -7.95 30.31
N LEU A 92 7.99 -7.30 29.58
CA LEU A 92 9.39 -7.67 29.55
C LEU A 92 10.10 -7.29 30.86
N ASP A 93 11.09 -8.09 31.24
CA ASP A 93 11.81 -7.91 32.49
C ASP A 93 12.63 -6.60 32.49
N GLY A 94 12.50 -5.82 33.55
CA GLY A 94 13.31 -4.61 33.76
C GLY A 94 12.81 -3.41 32.97
N ASN A 95 13.72 -2.73 32.25
CA ASN A 95 13.43 -1.52 31.48
C ASN A 95 13.53 -1.74 29.96
N THR A 96 13.77 -2.99 29.53
CA THR A 96 13.90 -3.33 28.11
C THR A 96 12.51 -3.57 27.56
N ILE A 97 12.17 -2.87 26.48
CA ILE A 97 10.82 -2.89 25.87
C ILE A 97 10.85 -3.40 24.42
N GLY A 98 12.02 -3.81 23.97
CA GLY A 98 12.32 -4.30 22.64
C GLY A 98 13.77 -4.76 22.59
N ILE A 99 14.08 -5.66 21.67
CA ILE A 99 15.47 -6.04 21.40
C ILE A 99 15.62 -6.59 19.98
N ALA A 100 16.68 -6.17 19.30
CA ALA A 100 17.23 -6.87 18.14
C ALA A 100 18.26 -7.91 18.56
N TYR A 101 18.25 -9.07 17.90
CA TYR A 101 19.20 -10.15 18.15
C TYR A 101 20.66 -9.69 18.02
N ASP A 102 20.94 -8.86 17.02
CA ASP A 102 22.20 -8.14 16.86
C ASP A 102 22.02 -7.01 15.82
N THR A 103 22.95 -6.08 15.77
CA THR A 103 22.91 -4.94 14.84
C THR A 103 23.38 -5.34 13.44
N GLY A 104 22.72 -4.84 12.40
CA GLY A 104 23.13 -5.04 11.01
C GLY A 104 23.00 -6.50 10.58
N ARG A 105 21.79 -7.04 10.73
CA ARG A 105 21.49 -8.46 10.50
C ARG A 105 20.47 -8.71 9.39
N ILE A 106 19.90 -7.68 8.77
CA ILE A 106 19.02 -7.85 7.61
C ILE A 106 19.65 -8.81 6.58
N CYS A 107 18.83 -9.75 6.12
CA CYS A 107 19.18 -10.83 5.18
C CYS A 107 20.21 -11.84 5.70
N THR A 108 20.27 -12.01 7.01
CA THR A 108 21.08 -13.05 7.64
C THR A 108 20.20 -13.97 8.48
N THR A 109 20.72 -15.13 8.86
CA THR A 109 20.06 -16.03 9.81
C THR A 109 19.95 -15.46 11.24
N GLY A 110 20.39 -14.22 11.46
CA GLY A 110 20.26 -13.47 12.71
C GLY A 110 19.27 -12.30 12.63
N ALA A 111 18.55 -12.11 11.51
CA ALA A 111 17.57 -11.03 11.34
C ALA A 111 16.29 -11.27 12.15
N TYR A 112 16.38 -11.09 13.47
CA TYR A 112 15.29 -11.28 14.41
C TYR A 112 15.27 -10.14 15.42
N CYS A 113 14.12 -9.53 15.61
CA CYS A 113 13.91 -8.58 16.70
C CYS A 113 12.51 -8.76 17.30
N LEU A 114 12.26 -8.11 18.44
CA LEU A 114 10.96 -8.11 19.09
C LEU A 114 10.68 -6.76 19.71
N ALA A 115 9.40 -6.41 19.81
CA ALA A 115 8.91 -5.23 20.50
C ALA A 115 7.78 -5.61 21.46
N GLN A 116 7.88 -5.15 22.71
CA GLN A 116 6.74 -5.13 23.62
C GLN A 116 5.76 -4.09 23.12
N SER A 117 4.70 -4.56 22.50
CA SER A 117 3.71 -3.69 21.89
C SER A 117 2.90 -2.98 22.97
N ASP A 118 2.63 -1.69 22.75
CA ASP A 118 1.82 -0.82 23.61
C ASP A 118 2.39 -0.51 25.02
N HIS A 119 3.68 -0.81 25.29
CA HIS A 119 4.33 -0.51 26.58
C HIS A 119 4.18 0.95 27.06
N ALA A 120 4.13 1.91 26.12
CA ALA A 120 3.98 3.34 26.41
C ALA A 120 2.58 3.91 26.06
N GLY A 121 1.59 3.03 25.84
CA GLY A 121 0.16 3.38 25.88
C GLY A 121 -0.43 4.11 24.66
N GLY A 122 0.31 4.24 23.55
CA GLY A 122 -0.19 4.89 22.34
C GLY A 122 0.39 4.29 21.08
N PHE A 123 -0.39 4.32 20.00
CA PHE A 123 -0.01 3.77 18.70
C PHE A 123 1.33 4.32 18.20
N ALA A 124 1.55 5.64 18.33
CA ALA A 124 2.81 6.28 17.97
C ALA A 124 4.04 5.73 18.72
N CYS A 125 3.87 5.21 19.93
CA CYS A 125 4.97 4.60 20.67
C CYS A 125 5.18 3.15 20.22
N SER A 126 4.13 2.40 19.94
CA SER A 126 4.22 1.02 19.41
C SER A 126 4.92 0.99 18.05
N THR A 127 4.63 1.97 17.20
CA THR A 127 5.29 2.16 15.90
C THR A 127 6.76 2.58 16.09
N ASP A 128 7.06 3.50 17.01
CA ASP A 128 8.43 3.95 17.27
C ASP A 128 9.31 2.85 17.88
N ILE A 129 8.78 1.99 18.78
CA ILE A 129 9.52 0.82 19.29
C ILE A 129 9.77 -0.17 18.15
N THR A 130 8.76 -0.51 17.35
CA THR A 130 8.92 -1.43 16.22
C THR A 130 9.96 -0.92 15.22
N ALA A 131 9.88 0.38 14.88
CA ALA A 131 10.83 1.05 14.02
C ALA A 131 12.25 1.07 14.61
N HIS A 132 12.38 1.26 15.93
CA HIS A 132 13.66 1.23 16.65
C HIS A 132 14.35 -0.13 16.52
N GLU A 133 13.62 -1.21 16.79
CA GLU A 133 14.19 -2.55 16.79
C GLU A 133 14.52 -3.05 15.38
N LEU A 134 13.69 -2.70 14.39
CA LEU A 134 14.05 -2.86 12.98
C LEU A 134 15.29 -2.02 12.63
N GLY A 135 15.43 -0.82 13.21
CA GLY A 135 16.54 0.09 12.94
C GLY A 135 17.88 -0.51 13.36
N HIS A 136 17.89 -1.25 14.48
CA HIS A 136 19.02 -2.08 14.86
C HIS A 136 19.33 -3.17 13.83
N LEU A 137 18.33 -3.90 13.33
CA LEU A 137 18.57 -4.89 12.28
C LEU A 137 19.17 -4.23 11.03
N TRP A 138 18.71 -3.02 10.70
CA TRP A 138 19.24 -2.17 9.62
C TRP A 138 20.59 -1.52 9.94
N GLY A 139 21.23 -1.84 11.06
CA GLY A 139 22.61 -1.42 11.33
C GLY A 139 22.76 -0.14 12.16
N ALA A 140 21.67 0.55 12.52
CA ALA A 140 21.75 1.72 13.37
C ALA A 140 22.05 1.35 14.84
N GLY A 141 22.98 2.06 15.45
CA GLY A 141 23.16 2.05 16.90
C GLY A 141 22.26 3.07 17.60
N HIS A 142 22.27 3.04 18.95
CA HIS A 142 21.65 4.12 19.71
C HIS A 142 22.32 5.46 19.44
N CYS A 143 21.52 6.53 19.35
CA CYS A 143 22.00 7.90 19.31
C CYS A 143 21.63 8.69 20.58
N ALA A 144 22.40 9.74 20.88
CA ALA A 144 22.07 10.73 21.90
C ALA A 144 21.11 11.78 21.32
N CYS A 145 19.86 11.38 21.09
CA CYS A 145 18.92 12.06 20.20
C CYS A 145 17.49 12.06 20.81
N PRO A 146 17.17 12.92 21.79
CA PRO A 146 15.92 12.90 22.60
C PRO A 146 14.60 13.03 21.83
N SER A 147 14.64 13.19 20.52
CA SER A 147 13.47 13.43 19.68
C SER A 147 13.47 12.53 18.44
N PHE A 148 14.18 11.41 18.49
CA PHE A 148 14.33 10.51 17.35
C PHE A 148 14.26 9.05 17.79
N THR A 149 13.83 8.20 16.88
CA THR A 149 13.52 6.79 17.10
C THR A 149 14.67 6.02 17.72
N MET A 150 15.91 6.17 17.24
CA MET A 150 17.08 5.43 17.77
C MET A 150 17.64 5.96 19.10
N ASN A 151 16.88 6.75 19.85
CA ASN A 151 17.25 7.07 21.22
C ASN A 151 17.20 5.80 22.10
N SER A 152 18.14 5.65 23.03
CA SER A 152 18.14 4.57 24.03
C SER A 152 16.93 4.57 24.99
N THR A 153 16.02 5.54 24.87
CA THR A 153 14.77 5.64 25.60
C THR A 153 13.68 6.01 24.63
N ILE A 154 12.53 5.35 24.74
CA ILE A 154 11.41 5.54 23.84
C ILE A 154 11.00 7.01 23.75
N THR A 155 10.78 7.49 22.53
CA THR A 155 10.44 8.89 22.25
C THR A 155 9.06 9.05 21.62
N CYS A 156 8.55 8.00 20.97
CA CYS A 156 7.34 8.03 20.17
C CYS A 156 7.45 9.02 18.99
N ALA A 157 8.68 9.25 18.50
CA ALA A 157 8.98 10.31 17.55
C ALA A 157 8.66 9.93 16.10
N ASN A 158 8.79 8.65 15.73
CA ASN A 158 8.60 8.14 14.38
C ASN A 158 9.44 8.91 13.33
N ALA A 159 10.69 9.18 13.70
CA ALA A 159 11.65 9.88 12.86
C ALA A 159 13.08 9.46 13.19
N PHE A 160 13.88 9.19 12.16
CA PHE A 160 15.29 8.89 12.33
C PHE A 160 16.13 10.17 12.43
N SER A 161 17.17 10.10 13.27
CA SER A 161 18.18 11.16 13.32
C SER A 161 19.08 11.08 12.09
N SER A 162 19.78 12.17 11.75
CA SER A 162 20.74 12.16 10.65
C SER A 162 21.84 11.11 10.80
N VAL A 163 22.21 10.72 12.03
CA VAL A 163 23.18 9.65 12.28
C VAL A 163 22.58 8.29 11.94
N SER A 164 21.36 8.04 12.42
CA SER A 164 20.65 6.77 12.18
C SER A 164 20.34 6.57 10.70
N ILE A 165 19.95 7.62 9.99
CA ILE A 165 19.72 7.61 8.54
C ILE A 165 20.97 7.12 7.80
N VAL A 166 22.15 7.66 8.15
CA VAL A 166 23.41 7.27 7.52
C VAL A 166 23.74 5.80 7.80
N ASP A 167 23.59 5.34 9.04
CA ASP A 167 23.87 3.95 9.40
C ASP A 167 22.95 2.98 8.65
N ILE A 168 21.64 3.28 8.59
CA ILE A 168 20.63 2.46 7.91
C ILE A 168 20.90 2.38 6.42
N ILE A 169 21.06 3.54 5.75
CA ILE A 169 21.35 3.59 4.30
C ILE A 169 22.64 2.84 3.99
N THR A 170 23.69 3.03 4.80
CA THR A 170 24.97 2.33 4.59
C THR A 170 24.81 0.81 4.68
N HIS A 171 23.94 0.32 5.58
CA HIS A 171 23.66 -1.11 5.66
C HIS A 171 22.84 -1.60 4.47
N ARG A 172 21.74 -0.91 4.17
CA ARG A 172 20.82 -1.18 3.06
C ARG A 172 21.55 -1.31 1.74
N ASP A 173 22.40 -0.35 1.40
CA ASP A 173 23.15 -0.29 0.14
C ASP A 173 24.20 -1.41 -0.02
N THR A 174 24.38 -2.26 1.01
CA THR A 174 25.26 -3.43 0.99
C THR A 174 24.50 -4.76 1.01
N ARG A 175 23.19 -4.74 0.81
CA ARG A 175 22.31 -5.92 0.80
C ARG A 175 21.92 -6.28 -0.63
N ASP A 176 22.17 -7.53 -1.05
CA ASP A 176 21.82 -8.04 -2.39
C ASP A 176 20.56 -8.94 -2.38
N CYS A 177 19.90 -9.01 -1.23
CA CYS A 177 18.73 -9.86 -0.91
C CYS A 177 17.41 -9.09 -0.96
N LEU A 178 17.49 -7.76 -0.88
CA LEU A 178 16.33 -6.91 -0.90
C LEU A 178 15.77 -6.96 -2.31
N ASP A 179 14.46 -7.12 -2.42
CA ASP A 179 13.80 -6.84 -3.68
C ASP A 179 14.01 -5.35 -3.96
N GLU A 180 14.52 -5.01 -5.14
CA GLU A 180 14.63 -3.59 -5.49
C GLU A 180 13.20 -3.04 -5.47
N THR A 181 12.95 -1.96 -4.70
CA THR A 181 11.99 -0.97 -5.19
C THR A 181 12.72 -0.33 -6.37
N ASP A 182 12.82 -1.08 -7.48
CA ASP A 182 13.42 -0.58 -8.69
C ASP A 182 12.68 0.73 -8.94
N PRO A 183 13.36 1.89 -9.09
CA PRO A 183 12.65 3.12 -9.39
C PRO A 183 11.83 2.82 -10.63
N ILE A 184 10.51 2.70 -10.44
CA ILE A 184 9.61 2.11 -11.42
C ILE A 184 9.83 2.89 -12.71
N THR A 185 10.51 2.23 -13.66
CA THR A 185 10.96 2.86 -14.89
C THR A 185 10.10 2.33 -15.99
N TYR A 186 8.96 3.01 -16.19
CA TYR A 186 8.11 2.73 -17.33
C TYR A 186 8.88 2.89 -18.63
N CYS A 187 8.53 2.04 -19.60
CA CYS A 187 9.01 2.18 -20.96
C CYS A 187 8.74 3.59 -21.51
N SER A 188 9.65 4.09 -22.36
CA SER A 188 9.45 5.39 -23.01
C SER A 188 8.27 5.35 -23.97
N ALA A 189 7.45 6.40 -23.96
CA ALA A 189 6.31 6.56 -24.85
C ALA A 189 6.18 8.04 -25.24
N PHE A 190 6.18 8.33 -26.54
CA PHE A 190 5.99 9.69 -27.07
C PHE A 190 5.61 9.63 -28.55
N SER A 191 5.10 10.74 -29.10
CA SER A 191 4.95 10.91 -30.55
C SER A 191 6.10 11.73 -31.13
N SER A 192 6.31 11.62 -32.45
CA SER A 192 7.23 12.51 -33.17
C SER A 192 6.62 13.90 -33.38
N SER A 193 5.29 14.02 -33.30
CA SER A 193 4.55 15.27 -33.43
C SER A 193 3.14 15.18 -32.85
N ALA A 194 2.76 16.18 -32.05
CA ALA A 194 1.39 16.36 -31.54
C ALA A 194 0.63 17.49 -32.27
N SER A 195 1.03 17.84 -33.50
CA SER A 195 0.43 18.99 -34.22
C SER A 195 -0.99 18.74 -34.73
N PHE A 196 -1.47 17.51 -34.64
CA PHE A 196 -2.76 17.06 -35.15
C PHE A 196 -3.60 16.48 -34.01
N GLU A 197 -3.80 15.17 -33.99
CA GLU A 197 -4.51 14.46 -32.92
C GLU A 197 -3.71 14.52 -31.61
N HIS A 198 -4.41 14.89 -30.54
CA HIS A 198 -3.87 15.04 -29.20
C HIS A 198 -4.99 14.85 -28.18
N ILE A 199 -4.63 14.69 -26.91
CA ILE A 199 -5.59 14.58 -25.81
C ILE A 199 -5.96 16.02 -25.42
N ALA A 200 -7.24 16.38 -25.55
CA ALA A 200 -7.73 17.70 -25.15
C ALA A 200 -8.27 17.69 -23.71
N ARG A 201 -8.69 16.52 -23.23
CA ARG A 201 -9.13 16.30 -21.84
C ARG A 201 -9.15 14.83 -21.51
N PHE A 202 -8.65 14.46 -20.34
CA PHE A 202 -8.85 13.14 -19.76
C PHE A 202 -9.69 13.26 -18.47
N ALA A 203 -10.68 12.37 -18.32
CA ALA A 203 -11.52 12.29 -17.14
C ALA A 203 -11.66 10.84 -16.64
N LEU A 204 -11.45 10.63 -15.33
CA LEU A 204 -11.65 9.37 -14.59
C LEU A 204 -11.77 9.72 -13.10
N GLY A 205 -12.93 9.49 -12.47
CA GLY A 205 -13.16 9.89 -11.08
C GLY A 205 -12.83 11.38 -10.84
N ASP A 206 -11.94 11.66 -9.90
CA ASP A 206 -11.47 13.01 -9.56
C ASP A 206 -10.49 13.62 -10.57
N ILE A 207 -9.91 12.79 -11.45
CA ILE A 207 -9.11 13.30 -12.56
C ILE A 207 -10.08 13.92 -13.56
N ASP A 208 -9.98 15.25 -13.72
CA ASP A 208 -10.71 15.99 -14.73
C ASP A 208 -9.80 17.08 -15.33
N HIS A 209 -8.91 16.65 -16.23
CA HIS A 209 -7.78 17.48 -16.67
C HIS A 209 -7.87 17.87 -18.15
N PRO A 210 -8.15 19.15 -18.47
CA PRO A 210 -7.98 19.67 -19.83
C PRO A 210 -6.51 20.02 -20.11
N SER A 211 -6.02 19.58 -21.27
CA SER A 211 -4.64 19.75 -21.71
C SER A 211 -4.56 20.25 -23.15
N GLY A 212 -3.35 20.54 -23.62
CA GLY A 212 -3.08 20.98 -24.99
C GLY A 212 -1.94 20.15 -25.58
N PRO A 213 -1.69 20.26 -26.90
CA PRO A 213 -0.88 19.29 -27.63
C PRO A 213 0.57 19.24 -27.16
N SER A 214 1.01 18.07 -26.71
CA SER A 214 2.40 17.71 -26.43
C SER A 214 2.71 16.31 -26.97
N THR A 215 3.98 16.01 -27.22
CA THR A 215 4.37 14.65 -27.64
C THR A 215 4.33 13.65 -26.48
N TYR A 216 4.49 14.15 -25.26
CA TYR A 216 4.35 13.44 -23.99
C TYR A 216 4.13 14.46 -22.87
N SER A 217 3.23 14.17 -21.94
CA SER A 217 3.02 14.96 -20.73
C SER A 217 2.91 14.06 -19.51
N SER A 218 3.58 14.47 -18.43
CA SER A 218 3.50 13.78 -17.14
C SER A 218 2.61 14.59 -16.18
N PHE A 219 1.44 14.04 -15.87
CA PHE A 219 0.40 14.65 -15.03
C PHE A 219 0.18 13.86 -13.72
N LEU A 220 1.23 13.24 -13.19
CA LEU A 220 1.20 12.43 -11.96
C LEU A 220 0.73 13.15 -10.68
N ALA A 221 0.67 14.48 -10.70
CA ALA A 221 0.09 15.27 -9.62
C ALA A 221 -1.45 15.26 -9.63
N PHE A 222 -2.06 14.81 -10.72
CA PHE A 222 -3.50 14.59 -10.82
C PHE A 222 -3.78 13.13 -10.56
N SER A 223 -4.61 12.87 -9.55
CA SER A 223 -4.94 11.53 -9.09
C SER A 223 -6.42 11.36 -8.84
N THR A 224 -6.86 10.11 -8.85
CA THR A 224 -8.16 9.66 -8.36
C THR A 224 -7.95 8.47 -7.44
N GLU A 225 -8.77 8.36 -6.40
CA GLU A 225 -8.84 7.17 -5.56
C GLU A 225 -9.88 6.22 -6.14
N LEU A 226 -9.56 4.92 -6.20
CA LEU A 226 -10.47 3.86 -6.63
C LEU A 226 -10.27 2.66 -5.71
N ALA A 227 -11.35 2.13 -5.15
CA ALA A 227 -11.27 0.97 -4.29
C ALA A 227 -11.17 -0.32 -5.09
N ARG A 228 -10.56 -1.36 -4.51
CA ARG A 228 -10.51 -2.70 -5.13
C ARG A 228 -11.92 -3.21 -5.41
N GLY A 229 -12.15 -3.67 -6.65
CA GLY A 229 -13.46 -4.11 -7.13
C GLY A 229 -14.34 -2.99 -7.73
N ASP A 230 -13.95 -1.72 -7.60
CA ASP A 230 -14.70 -0.62 -8.21
C ASP A 230 -14.68 -0.69 -9.73
N ALA A 231 -15.77 -0.20 -10.34
CA ALA A 231 -15.90 -0.02 -11.77
C ALA A 231 -16.22 1.45 -12.08
N GLU A 232 -15.25 2.19 -12.61
CA GLU A 232 -15.36 3.64 -12.85
C GLU A 232 -15.24 3.95 -14.35
N ALA A 233 -16.11 4.84 -14.85
CA ALA A 233 -16.11 5.23 -16.25
C ALA A 233 -15.04 6.30 -16.53
N PHE A 234 -14.33 6.15 -17.66
CA PHE A 234 -13.41 7.18 -18.14
C PHE A 234 -13.88 7.82 -19.45
N ALA A 235 -13.39 9.02 -19.74
CA ALA A 235 -13.58 9.69 -21.01
C ALA A 235 -12.29 10.39 -21.50
N VAL A 236 -11.88 10.10 -22.73
CA VAL A 236 -10.80 10.81 -23.44
C VAL A 236 -11.41 11.69 -24.53
N THR A 237 -11.28 13.00 -24.41
CA THR A 237 -11.71 13.95 -25.43
C THR A 237 -10.51 14.29 -26.32
N LEU A 238 -10.67 14.13 -27.63
CA LEU A 238 -9.60 14.38 -28.59
C LEU A 238 -9.63 15.83 -29.09
N GLY A 239 -8.44 16.40 -29.28
CA GLY A 239 -8.23 17.68 -29.96
C GLY A 239 -7.83 17.46 -31.42
N SER A 240 -8.50 18.18 -32.33
CA SER A 240 -8.31 18.06 -33.80
C SER A 240 -8.40 16.61 -34.35
N PRO A 241 -9.42 15.82 -33.98
CA PRO A 241 -9.44 14.40 -34.32
C PRO A 241 -9.72 14.10 -35.80
N PHE A 242 -9.26 12.94 -36.25
CA PHE A 242 -9.57 12.31 -37.52
C PHE A 242 -10.32 11.00 -37.33
N ALA A 243 -11.07 10.57 -38.35
CA ALA A 243 -11.81 9.31 -38.31
C ALA A 243 -10.91 8.07 -38.25
N SER A 244 -9.62 8.22 -38.54
CA SER A 244 -8.61 7.17 -38.47
C SER A 244 -7.88 7.11 -37.15
N ASP A 245 -8.09 8.05 -36.23
CA ASP A 245 -7.38 8.07 -34.95
C ASP A 245 -7.71 6.82 -34.16
N VAL A 246 -6.72 6.36 -33.40
CA VAL A 246 -6.84 5.23 -32.48
C VAL A 246 -6.21 5.60 -31.13
N GLY A 247 -6.59 4.89 -30.07
CA GLY A 247 -6.06 5.16 -28.74
C GLY A 247 -6.10 3.96 -27.82
N GLY A 248 -5.40 4.10 -26.69
CA GLY A 248 -5.42 3.11 -25.63
C GLY A 248 -5.23 3.70 -24.24
N VAL A 249 -5.68 2.95 -23.25
CA VAL A 249 -5.56 3.25 -21.82
C VAL A 249 -4.98 2.03 -21.10
N TRP A 250 -3.96 2.26 -20.26
CA TRP A 250 -3.31 1.22 -19.45
C TRP A 250 -3.16 1.65 -18.00
N ILE A 251 -3.29 0.71 -17.06
CA ILE A 251 -3.00 0.91 -15.64
C ILE A 251 -2.10 -0.23 -15.18
N ASP A 252 -1.00 0.12 -14.50
CA ASP A 252 -0.05 -0.83 -13.89
C ASP A 252 -0.65 -1.38 -12.59
N TRP A 253 -1.51 -2.40 -12.67
CA TRP A 253 -2.28 -2.82 -11.50
C TRP A 253 -1.45 -3.55 -10.45
N ASN A 254 -0.37 -4.20 -10.87
CA ASN A 254 0.50 -4.95 -9.98
C ASN A 254 1.67 -4.11 -9.43
N GLN A 255 1.79 -2.85 -9.86
CA GLN A 255 2.81 -1.88 -9.46
C GLN A 255 4.24 -2.34 -9.77
N ASP A 256 4.43 -3.07 -10.87
CA ASP A 256 5.74 -3.63 -11.24
C ASP A 256 6.53 -2.77 -12.24
N GLY A 257 5.89 -1.71 -12.75
CA GLY A 257 6.53 -0.75 -13.62
C GLY A 257 6.48 -1.04 -15.11
N ASP A 258 5.66 -2.00 -15.52
CA ASP A 258 5.29 -2.16 -16.92
C ASP A 258 3.76 -2.11 -17.16
N PHE A 259 3.32 -2.61 -18.30
CA PHE A 259 1.92 -2.57 -18.75
C PHE A 259 1.60 -3.82 -19.61
N VAL A 260 2.32 -4.91 -19.37
CA VAL A 260 2.29 -6.11 -20.22
C VAL A 260 1.44 -7.23 -19.63
N ASP A 261 0.96 -7.07 -18.40
CA ASP A 261 0.20 -8.11 -17.73
C ASP A 261 -1.25 -8.19 -18.19
N ALA A 262 -1.88 -9.28 -17.77
CA ALA A 262 -3.32 -9.43 -17.91
C ALA A 262 -4.02 -8.30 -17.16
N ASP A 263 -5.08 -7.76 -17.76
CA ASP A 263 -5.97 -6.75 -17.17
C ASP A 263 -5.39 -5.33 -17.01
N GLU A 264 -4.13 -5.10 -17.40
CA GLU A 264 -3.51 -3.76 -17.40
C GLU A 264 -3.88 -2.93 -18.62
N ALA A 265 -4.12 -3.57 -19.76
CA ALA A 265 -4.69 -2.93 -20.94
C ALA A 265 -6.21 -2.81 -20.78
N ILE A 266 -6.69 -1.61 -20.43
CA ILE A 266 -8.11 -1.37 -20.14
C ILE A 266 -8.94 -1.33 -21.42
N ASP A 267 -8.52 -0.52 -22.40
CA ASP A 267 -9.09 -0.52 -23.75
C ASP A 267 -8.02 -0.07 -24.73
N VAL A 268 -7.80 -0.87 -25.77
CA VAL A 268 -6.80 -0.64 -26.84
C VAL A 268 -7.46 -0.60 -28.23
N SER A 269 -8.78 -0.54 -28.27
CA SER A 269 -9.60 -0.60 -29.49
C SER A 269 -10.39 0.68 -29.75
N LEU A 270 -10.06 1.75 -29.03
CA LEU A 270 -10.66 3.07 -29.19
C LEU A 270 -10.32 3.64 -30.56
N SER A 271 -11.32 4.08 -31.31
CA SER A 271 -11.12 4.60 -32.67
C SER A 271 -12.14 5.66 -33.08
N GLY A 272 -11.72 6.54 -34.00
CA GLY A 272 -12.55 7.59 -34.57
C GLY A 272 -12.44 8.92 -33.83
N VAL A 273 -13.47 9.77 -33.94
CA VAL A 273 -13.37 11.18 -33.51
C VAL A 273 -13.59 11.43 -32.02
N GLY A 274 -13.79 10.38 -31.23
CA GLY A 274 -14.08 10.45 -29.81
C GLY A 274 -15.46 11.07 -29.45
N PRO A 275 -15.69 11.35 -28.15
CA PRO A 275 -14.81 10.98 -27.05
C PRO A 275 -14.68 9.45 -26.94
N TYR A 276 -13.52 9.00 -26.53
CA TYR A 276 -13.29 7.59 -26.21
C TYR A 276 -13.79 7.34 -24.80
N ILE A 277 -14.67 6.36 -24.65
CA ILE A 277 -15.33 6.04 -23.38
C ILE A 277 -15.09 4.57 -23.10
N GLY A 278 -14.73 4.26 -21.86
CA GLY A 278 -14.63 2.89 -21.37
C GLY A 278 -14.86 2.85 -19.87
N VAL A 279 -14.61 1.67 -19.29
CA VAL A 279 -14.74 1.44 -17.85
C VAL A 279 -13.44 0.84 -17.37
N VAL A 280 -12.88 1.45 -16.33
CA VAL A 280 -11.79 0.89 -15.52
C VAL A 280 -12.43 -0.01 -14.48
N VAL A 281 -11.94 -1.24 -14.34
CA VAL A 281 -12.32 -2.15 -13.25
C VAL A 281 -11.07 -2.42 -12.43
N VAL A 282 -11.09 -2.08 -11.14
CA VAL A 282 -9.94 -2.28 -10.25
C VAL A 282 -9.87 -3.77 -9.86
N PRO A 283 -8.78 -4.49 -10.14
CA PRO A 283 -8.64 -5.87 -9.72
C PRO A 283 -8.72 -6.02 -8.20
N GLU A 284 -9.43 -7.05 -7.70
CA GLU A 284 -9.54 -7.33 -6.26
C GLU A 284 -8.17 -7.58 -5.59
N THR A 285 -7.18 -8.00 -6.38
CA THR A 285 -5.83 -8.34 -5.95
C THR A 285 -4.81 -7.23 -6.16
N ALA A 286 -5.20 -6.07 -6.70
CA ALA A 286 -4.28 -4.95 -6.89
C ALA A 286 -3.70 -4.50 -5.54
N PRO A 287 -2.38 -4.31 -5.39
CA PRO A 287 -1.82 -3.73 -4.18
C PRO A 287 -2.38 -2.31 -3.97
N THR A 288 -2.61 -1.94 -2.70
CA THR A 288 -3.01 -0.58 -2.34
C THR A 288 -1.89 0.42 -2.61
N GLY A 289 -2.22 1.69 -2.78
CA GLY A 289 -1.27 2.77 -3.03
C GLY A 289 -1.27 3.31 -4.46
N PRO A 290 -0.37 4.25 -4.76
CA PRO A 290 -0.35 4.94 -6.05
C PRO A 290 0.23 4.06 -7.16
N THR A 291 -0.46 4.00 -8.29
CA THR A 291 0.01 3.38 -9.52
C THR A 291 -0.19 4.27 -10.76
N ARG A 292 0.52 3.94 -11.85
CA ARG A 292 0.49 4.69 -13.11
C ARG A 292 -0.71 4.33 -13.97
N LEU A 293 -1.39 5.37 -14.42
CA LEU A 293 -2.33 5.35 -15.52
C LEU A 293 -1.69 6.01 -16.74
N ARG A 294 -1.75 5.37 -17.91
CA ARG A 294 -1.25 5.89 -19.18
C ARG A 294 -2.35 5.96 -20.22
N VAL A 295 -2.48 7.11 -20.87
CA VAL A 295 -3.44 7.36 -21.95
C VAL A 295 -2.68 7.72 -23.22
N ARG A 296 -3.02 7.09 -24.34
CA ARG A 296 -2.38 7.35 -25.64
C ARG A 296 -3.40 7.55 -26.74
N ILE A 297 -3.14 8.53 -27.61
CA ILE A 297 -3.82 8.73 -28.89
C ILE A 297 -2.76 8.78 -29.99
N GLN A 298 -3.05 8.21 -31.17
CA GLN A 298 -2.15 8.20 -32.32
C GLN A 298 -2.93 8.12 -33.66
N ASP A 299 -2.32 8.61 -34.74
CA ASP A 299 -2.82 8.43 -36.11
C ASP A 299 -2.83 6.94 -36.50
N GLY A 300 -4.04 6.37 -36.61
CA GLY A 300 -4.20 4.97 -36.96
C GLY A 300 -3.87 4.62 -38.41
N THR A 301 -3.59 5.60 -39.30
CA THR A 301 -3.07 5.30 -40.63
C THR A 301 -1.56 5.03 -40.63
N ALA A 302 -0.79 5.78 -39.84
CA ALA A 302 0.63 5.53 -39.66
C ALA A 302 0.90 4.40 -38.65
N ASP A 303 0.19 4.43 -37.53
CA ASP A 303 0.41 3.56 -36.37
C ASP A 303 -0.93 2.93 -35.95
N PRO A 304 -1.37 1.81 -36.57
CA PRO A 304 -2.74 1.29 -36.41
C PRO A 304 -3.02 0.57 -35.10
N VAL A 305 -2.00 0.22 -34.32
CA VAL A 305 -2.13 -0.55 -33.07
C VAL A 305 -1.53 0.25 -31.92
N PRO A 306 -2.35 0.77 -30.99
CA PRO A 306 -1.87 1.41 -29.77
C PRO A 306 -1.12 0.42 -28.88
N GLY A 307 0.03 0.85 -28.36
CA GLY A 307 0.77 0.13 -27.32
C GLY A 307 1.21 1.11 -26.23
N PRO A 308 1.54 0.61 -25.03
CA PRO A 308 1.92 1.46 -23.89
C PRO A 308 3.32 2.07 -24.06
N CYS A 309 4.12 1.57 -25.00
CA CYS A 309 5.53 1.90 -25.19
C CYS A 309 5.85 2.37 -26.62
N GLY A 310 7.03 2.95 -26.81
CA GLY A 310 7.63 3.28 -28.10
C GLY A 310 7.19 4.63 -28.68
N THR A 311 7.77 4.96 -29.83
CA THR A 311 7.52 6.23 -30.52
C THR A 311 6.52 6.07 -31.66
N THR A 312 5.49 6.92 -31.70
CA THR A 312 4.55 7.02 -32.84
C THR A 312 4.90 8.19 -33.76
N SER A 313 4.33 8.19 -34.97
CA SER A 313 4.51 9.25 -35.96
C SER A 313 3.80 10.53 -35.52
N PHE A 314 2.54 10.39 -35.12
CA PHE A 314 1.68 11.47 -34.65
C PHE A 314 0.91 11.02 -33.40
N GLY A 315 0.38 11.98 -32.64
CA GLY A 315 -0.40 11.72 -31.43
C GLY A 315 0.16 12.33 -30.16
N GLU A 316 -0.30 11.83 -29.02
CA GLU A 316 0.11 12.26 -27.68
C GLU A 316 0.02 11.10 -26.69
N VAL A 317 0.84 11.18 -25.64
CA VAL A 317 0.81 10.29 -24.48
C VAL A 317 0.70 11.16 -23.22
N GLU A 318 -0.19 10.80 -22.31
CA GLU A 318 -0.35 11.42 -21.00
C GLU A 318 -0.32 10.37 -19.89
N ASP A 319 0.43 10.66 -18.83
CA ASP A 319 0.55 9.81 -17.65
C ASP A 319 -0.12 10.47 -16.42
N TYR A 320 -0.94 9.72 -15.69
CA TYR A 320 -1.69 10.13 -14.48
C TYR A 320 -1.47 9.13 -13.34
N THR A 321 -1.99 9.42 -12.16
CA THR A 321 -1.90 8.55 -10.97
C THR A 321 -3.27 7.99 -10.59
N VAL A 322 -3.39 6.69 -10.36
CA VAL A 322 -4.55 6.08 -9.67
C VAL A 322 -4.07 5.65 -8.30
N VAL A 323 -4.83 5.94 -7.25
CA VAL A 323 -4.53 5.47 -5.89
C VAL A 323 -5.50 4.34 -5.57
N VAL A 324 -4.98 3.12 -5.47
CA VAL A 324 -5.76 1.94 -5.11
C VAL A 324 -5.99 1.95 -3.60
N THR A 325 -7.24 1.90 -3.18
CA THR A 325 -7.64 1.85 -1.77
C THR A 325 -8.38 0.57 -1.45
N ASP A 326 -8.56 0.30 -0.15
CA ASP A 326 -9.41 -0.79 0.28
C ASP A 326 -10.90 -0.44 0.12
N PRO A 327 -11.76 -1.42 -0.22
CA PRO A 327 -13.18 -1.19 -0.27
C PRO A 327 -13.69 -0.77 1.10
N CYS A 328 -14.49 0.30 1.13
CA CYS A 328 -15.13 0.80 2.33
C CYS A 328 -16.65 0.62 2.25
N PRO A 329 -17.17 -0.63 2.23
CA PRO A 329 -18.59 -0.89 2.00
C PRO A 329 -19.51 -0.37 3.12
N ALA A 330 -18.94 0.03 4.26
CA ALA A 330 -19.66 0.64 5.37
C ALA A 330 -19.79 2.17 5.26
N ASP A 331 -19.12 2.82 4.31
CA ASP A 331 -19.34 4.23 3.95
C ASP A 331 -20.49 4.29 2.95
N LEU A 332 -21.70 4.43 3.50
CA LEU A 332 -22.95 4.35 2.76
C LEU A 332 -23.33 5.69 2.11
N ASP A 333 -22.70 6.78 2.53
CA ASP A 333 -22.93 8.11 1.97
C ASP A 333 -21.81 8.61 1.04
N GLY A 334 -20.72 7.84 0.92
CA GLY A 334 -19.59 8.11 0.04
C GLY A 334 -18.76 9.30 0.52
N SER A 335 -18.73 9.54 1.82
CA SER A 335 -17.99 10.67 2.41
C SER A 335 -16.51 10.41 2.63
N GLY A 336 -16.07 9.15 2.48
CA GLY A 336 -14.74 8.68 2.87
C GLY A 336 -14.60 8.42 4.37
N ASP A 337 -15.67 8.53 5.16
CA ASP A 337 -15.69 8.34 6.61
C ASP A 337 -16.90 7.48 7.03
N VAL A 338 -16.67 6.33 7.65
CA VAL A 338 -17.74 5.54 8.29
C VAL A 338 -18.11 6.19 9.62
N GLY A 339 -19.30 6.76 9.69
CA GLY A 339 -19.71 7.55 10.84
C GLY A 339 -21.19 7.55 11.14
N PHE A 340 -21.62 8.64 11.77
CA PHE A 340 -22.99 8.76 12.26
C PHE A 340 -24.02 8.81 11.14
N THR A 341 -23.65 9.31 9.96
CA THR A 341 -24.54 9.35 8.81
C THR A 341 -24.80 7.94 8.28
N ASP A 342 -23.77 7.11 8.15
CA ASP A 342 -23.86 5.71 7.71
C ASP A 342 -24.67 4.86 8.68
N LEU A 343 -24.44 5.07 9.98
CA LEU A 343 -25.26 4.45 11.03
C LEU A 343 -26.74 4.78 10.87
N ILE A 344 -27.07 6.05 10.60
CA ILE A 344 -28.46 6.44 10.35
C ILE A 344 -28.98 5.79 9.07
N THR A 345 -28.16 5.69 8.03
CA THR A 345 -28.52 5.02 6.78
C THR A 345 -28.93 3.58 7.05
N VAL A 346 -28.12 2.78 7.75
CA VAL A 346 -28.47 1.40 8.16
C VAL A 346 -29.78 1.36 8.95
N LEU A 347 -29.93 2.21 9.96
CA LEU A 347 -31.15 2.24 10.79
C LEU A 347 -32.40 2.67 10.00
N SER A 348 -32.23 3.43 8.92
CA SER A 348 -33.35 3.91 8.09
C SER A 348 -33.87 2.87 7.10
N PHE A 349 -33.05 1.89 6.71
CA PHE A 349 -33.40 0.82 5.80
C PHE A 349 -33.74 -0.50 6.50
N TRP A 350 -33.80 -0.51 7.84
CA TRP A 350 -33.99 -1.71 8.65
C TRP A 350 -35.15 -2.61 8.21
N GLY A 351 -34.85 -3.90 8.02
CA GLY A 351 -35.79 -4.93 7.61
C GLY A 351 -35.49 -5.48 6.20
N PRO A 352 -36.45 -6.22 5.61
CA PRO A 352 -36.24 -6.89 4.34
C PRO A 352 -35.99 -5.95 3.17
N CYS A 353 -34.95 -6.23 2.40
CA CYS A 353 -34.63 -5.46 1.20
C CYS A 353 -35.45 -5.95 0.00
N ALA A 354 -36.22 -5.04 -0.58
CA ALA A 354 -36.97 -5.27 -1.81
C ALA A 354 -36.26 -4.59 -2.99
N GLY A 355 -35.09 -5.09 -3.39
CA GLY A 355 -34.27 -4.55 -4.47
C GLY A 355 -32.84 -4.25 -4.04
N VAL A 356 -32.15 -3.36 -4.76
CA VAL A 356 -30.80 -2.89 -4.39
C VAL A 356 -30.90 -2.05 -3.13
N CYS A 357 -30.15 -2.44 -2.10
CA CYS A 357 -30.25 -1.92 -0.75
C CYS A 357 -28.84 -1.60 -0.27
N PRO A 358 -28.37 -0.34 -0.42
CA PRO A 358 -26.98 -0.01 -0.10
C PRO A 358 -26.59 -0.30 1.35
N ALA A 359 -27.59 -0.32 2.25
CA ALA A 359 -27.41 -0.62 3.67
C ALA A 359 -27.35 -2.13 4.00
N ASP A 360 -27.58 -3.02 3.04
CA ASP A 360 -27.42 -4.48 3.16
C ASP A 360 -25.98 -4.82 2.78
N ILE A 361 -25.07 -4.53 3.71
CA ILE A 361 -23.62 -4.56 3.51
C ILE A 361 -23.12 -5.99 3.33
N ASP A 362 -23.82 -6.97 3.93
CA ASP A 362 -23.46 -8.39 3.85
C ASP A 362 -24.23 -9.16 2.74
N ASP A 363 -24.99 -8.46 1.90
CA ASP A 363 -25.80 -9.01 0.80
C ASP A 363 -26.74 -10.15 1.25
N SER A 364 -27.21 -10.13 2.50
CA SER A 364 -28.08 -11.19 3.05
C SER A 364 -29.53 -11.09 2.56
N GLY A 365 -29.92 -9.94 2.01
CA GLY A 365 -31.28 -9.62 1.60
C GLY A 365 -32.13 -8.96 2.70
N ASP A 366 -31.54 -8.68 3.87
CA ASP A 366 -32.20 -8.07 5.03
C ASP A 366 -31.24 -7.09 5.72
N VAL A 367 -31.59 -5.80 5.84
CA VAL A 367 -30.83 -4.86 6.68
C VAL A 367 -31.14 -5.13 8.14
N GLY A 368 -30.12 -5.51 8.89
CA GLY A 368 -30.27 -5.93 10.27
C GLY A 368 -29.05 -5.69 11.14
N PHE A 369 -28.90 -6.54 12.15
CA PHE A 369 -27.86 -6.37 13.15
C PHE A 369 -26.46 -6.65 12.61
N THR A 370 -26.34 -7.47 11.56
CA THR A 370 -25.06 -7.76 10.93
C THR A 370 -24.53 -6.54 10.17
N ASP A 371 -25.39 -5.82 9.44
CA ASP A 371 -25.02 -4.56 8.76
C ASP A 371 -24.69 -3.45 9.76
N LEU A 372 -25.46 -3.38 10.85
CA LEU A 372 -25.17 -2.46 11.95
C LEU A 372 -23.79 -2.74 12.56
N LEU A 373 -23.44 -4.02 12.75
CA LEU A 373 -22.12 -4.40 13.23
C LEU A 373 -21.04 -4.07 12.21
N ALA A 374 -21.31 -4.23 10.91
CA ALA A 374 -20.37 -3.85 9.86
C ALA A 374 -19.99 -2.37 9.99
N VAL A 375 -20.97 -1.46 10.03
CA VAL A 375 -20.71 -0.02 10.24
C VAL A 375 -19.99 0.28 11.56
N LEU A 376 -20.39 -0.35 12.66
CA LEU A 376 -19.78 -0.08 13.97
C LEU A 376 -18.35 -0.65 14.11
N SER A 377 -18.00 -1.67 13.32
CA SER A 377 -16.70 -2.33 13.39
C SER A 377 -15.58 -1.56 12.71
N VAL A 378 -15.91 -0.69 11.74
CA VAL A 378 -14.94 0.10 10.96
C VAL A 378 -15.17 1.61 11.10
N TRP A 379 -15.64 2.05 12.28
CA TRP A 379 -15.97 3.46 12.53
C TRP A 379 -14.74 4.37 12.43
N GLY A 380 -14.79 5.35 11.52
CA GLY A 380 -13.69 6.25 11.22
C GLY A 380 -13.43 6.39 9.72
N PRO A 381 -12.34 7.06 9.33
CA PRO A 381 -11.97 7.23 7.93
C PRO A 381 -11.73 5.89 7.23
N CYS A 382 -12.18 5.80 5.98
CA CYS A 382 -11.81 4.74 5.05
C CYS A 382 -10.34 4.96 4.66
N SER A 383 -9.44 4.11 5.16
CA SER A 383 -8.00 4.22 4.92
C SER A 383 -7.54 3.53 3.65
#